data_AF-A0A914ZA63-F1
#
_entry.id   AF-A0A914ZA63-F1
#
_cell.length_a   1.000
_cell.length_b   1.000
_cell.length_c   1.000
_cell.angle_alpha   90.00
_cell.angle_beta   90.00
_cell.angle_gamma   90.00
#
_symmetry.space_group_name_H-M   'P 1'
#
loop_
_entity.id
_entity.type
_entity.pdbx_description
1 polymer ?
#
loop_
_entity_poly.entity_id
_entity_poly.type
_entity_poly.pdbx_seq_one_letter_code
_entity_poly.pdbx_strand_id
1 'polypeptide(L)'
;MNKFGLIFNLIFDFIESERGNYESLLKKLLPIARFILSQQSLYQRNRSSIIQRFYRFGKIDVALKLAEEYLDFATIIQHCYEKLPDVERQYQLEKYKTQFKNENFDIFLFEYYREHGLINDLLEQQGDRVEDFLSKHDEINWIRNIERREYSKAKETLRSIAYSAPNAERKKTLLSLAKLAALCEDEQNPEEVAQITNNLILLQHQEQISPDIAQV
;
A
#
# COMPACT_ATOMS: atom_id res chain seq x y z
N MET A 1 -22.59 2.93 -0.09
CA MET A 1 -22.88 1.83 0.87
C MET A 1 -24.10 1.06 0.40
N ASN A 2 -24.03 -0.27 0.30
CA ASN A 2 -25.16 -1.12 -0.11
C ASN A 2 -26.17 -1.25 1.04
N LYS A 3 -27.46 -0.98 0.80
CA LYS A 3 -28.55 -1.07 1.80
C LYS A 3 -28.58 -2.43 2.51
N PHE A 4 -28.24 -3.51 1.81
CA PHE A 4 -28.18 -4.85 2.39
C PHE A 4 -27.07 -5.01 3.44
N GLY A 5 -25.92 -4.36 3.25
CA GLY A 5 -24.82 -4.39 4.22
C GLY A 5 -25.17 -3.66 5.52
N LEU A 6 -25.89 -2.53 5.42
CA LEU A 6 -26.39 -1.81 6.60
C LEU A 6 -27.36 -2.66 7.41
N ILE A 7 -28.32 -3.31 6.75
CA ILE A 7 -29.27 -4.21 7.41
C ILE A 7 -28.52 -5.38 8.07
N PHE A 8 -27.55 -5.97 7.38
CA PHE A 8 -26.72 -7.04 7.97
C PHE A 8 -26.02 -6.58 9.24
N ASN A 9 -25.41 -5.40 9.23
CA ASN A 9 -24.70 -4.87 10.39
C ASN A 9 -25.65 -4.62 11.57
N LEU A 10 -26.84 -4.07 11.33
CA LEU A 10 -27.85 -3.89 12.38
C LEU A 10 -28.33 -5.21 12.98
N ILE A 11 -28.56 -6.23 12.14
CA ILE A 11 -28.93 -7.57 12.63
C ILE A 11 -27.77 -8.16 13.44
N PHE A 12 -26.53 -7.97 13.00
CA PHE A 12 -25.35 -8.44 13.72
C PHE A 12 -25.20 -7.74 15.08
N ASP A 13 -25.36 -6.42 15.12
CA ASP A 13 -25.34 -5.61 16.35
C ASP A 13 -26.40 -6.10 17.35
N PHE A 14 -27.61 -6.39 16.85
CA PHE A 14 -28.68 -6.96 17.68
C PHE A 14 -28.28 -8.33 18.25
N ILE A 15 -27.74 -9.22 17.42
CA ILE A 15 -27.30 -10.57 17.84
C ILE A 15 -26.14 -10.50 18.85
N GLU A 16 -25.23 -9.54 18.71
CA GLU A 16 -24.14 -9.31 19.67
C GLU A 16 -24.65 -8.82 21.03
N SER A 17 -25.75 -8.07 21.06
CA SER A 17 -26.35 -7.58 22.31
C SER A 17 -27.09 -8.65 23.13
N GLU A 18 -27.44 -9.78 22.49
CA GLU A 18 -28.17 -10.89 23.11
C GLU A 18 -27.22 -11.77 23.96
N ARG A 19 -27.48 -11.88 25.27
CA ARG A 19 -26.68 -12.70 26.22
C ARG A 19 -26.87 -14.24 26.07
N GLY A 20 -27.49 -14.70 24.98
CA GLY A 20 -27.91 -16.09 24.74
C GLY A 20 -27.01 -16.88 23.77
N ASN A 21 -27.58 -17.94 23.15
CA ASN A 21 -26.89 -18.83 22.19
C ASN A 21 -26.65 -18.15 20.82
N TYR A 22 -25.81 -17.12 20.81
CA TYR A 22 -25.46 -16.35 19.62
C TYR A 22 -24.76 -17.21 18.56
N GLU A 23 -24.09 -18.31 18.92
CA GLU A 23 -23.48 -19.25 17.96
C GLU A 23 -24.50 -19.82 16.96
N SER A 24 -25.70 -20.17 17.44
CA SER A 24 -26.78 -20.64 16.57
C SER A 24 -27.25 -19.54 15.61
N LEU A 25 -27.30 -18.29 16.10
CA LEU A 25 -27.70 -17.13 15.30
C LEU A 25 -26.63 -16.75 14.27
N LEU A 26 -25.35 -16.79 14.63
CA LEU A 26 -24.23 -16.57 13.71
C LEU A 26 -24.22 -17.59 12.57
N LYS A 27 -24.52 -18.87 12.86
CA LYS A 27 -24.66 -19.90 11.83
C LYS A 27 -25.78 -19.57 10.83
N LYS A 28 -26.88 -18.97 11.30
CA LYS A 28 -27.99 -18.51 10.43
C LYS A 28 -27.64 -17.25 9.65
N LEU A 29 -26.75 -16.41 10.17
CA LEU A 29 -26.25 -15.22 9.46
C LEU A 29 -25.32 -15.57 8.30
N LEU A 30 -24.60 -16.69 8.36
CA LEU A 30 -23.59 -17.03 7.35
C LEU A 30 -24.17 -17.16 5.92
N PRO A 31 -25.32 -17.85 5.68
CA PRO A 31 -25.97 -17.84 4.37
C PRO A 31 -26.37 -16.44 3.88
N ILE A 32 -26.80 -15.55 4.79
CA ILE A 32 -27.17 -14.18 4.46
C ILE A 32 -25.92 -13.38 4.07
N ALA A 33 -24.84 -13.51 4.83
CA ALA A 33 -23.56 -12.90 4.51
C ALA A 33 -23.07 -13.34 3.12
N ARG A 34 -23.08 -14.65 2.84
CA ARG A 34 -22.74 -15.21 1.54
C ARG A 34 -23.60 -14.67 0.41
N PHE A 35 -24.92 -14.62 0.61
CA PHE A 35 -25.83 -14.04 -0.38
C PHE A 35 -25.49 -12.58 -0.67
N ILE A 36 -25.29 -11.74 0.36
CA ILE A 36 -24.97 -10.33 0.15
C ILE A 36 -23.62 -10.17 -0.54
N LEU A 37 -22.60 -10.92 -0.11
CA LEU A 37 -21.27 -10.89 -0.72
C LEU A 37 -21.33 -11.33 -2.19
N SER A 38 -22.11 -12.35 -2.53
CA SER A 38 -22.24 -12.82 -3.91
C SER A 38 -22.85 -11.77 -4.85
N GLN A 39 -23.66 -10.84 -4.33
CA GLN A 39 -24.22 -9.72 -5.11
C GLN A 39 -23.27 -8.51 -5.25
N GLN A 40 -22.13 -8.51 -4.55
CA GLN A 40 -21.17 -7.40 -4.57
C GLN A 40 -20.12 -7.59 -5.66
N SER A 41 -19.61 -6.48 -6.22
CA SER A 41 -18.42 -6.50 -7.07
C SER A 41 -17.14 -6.69 -6.25
N LEU A 42 -16.03 -7.06 -6.89
CA LEU A 42 -14.72 -7.18 -6.21
C LEU A 42 -14.33 -5.89 -5.48
N TYR A 43 -14.55 -4.74 -6.11
CA TYR A 43 -14.28 -3.44 -5.50
C TYR A 43 -15.11 -3.20 -4.22
N GLN A 44 -16.36 -3.65 -4.19
CA GLN A 44 -17.22 -3.52 -3.01
C GLN A 44 -16.86 -4.51 -1.89
N ARG A 45 -16.22 -5.63 -2.24
CA ARG A 45 -15.79 -6.66 -1.30
C ARG A 45 -14.42 -6.36 -0.68
N ASN A 46 -13.61 -5.52 -1.32
CA ASN A 46 -12.34 -5.08 -0.74
C ASN A 46 -12.59 -4.40 0.62
N ARG A 47 -12.01 -4.96 1.70
CA ARG A 47 -12.29 -4.56 3.09
C ARG A 47 -13.78 -4.63 3.42
N SER A 48 -14.42 -5.75 3.08
CA SER A 48 -15.86 -5.91 3.24
C SER A 48 -16.27 -5.72 4.70
N SER A 49 -17.18 -4.77 4.95
CA SER A 49 -17.71 -4.53 6.30
C SER A 49 -18.35 -5.77 6.95
N ILE A 50 -18.91 -6.67 6.13
CA ILE A 50 -19.53 -7.92 6.59
C ILE A 50 -18.45 -8.88 7.10
N ILE A 51 -17.40 -9.09 6.31
CA ILE A 51 -16.29 -9.99 6.66
C ILE A 51 -15.55 -9.43 7.88
N GLN A 52 -15.28 -8.13 7.89
CA GLN A 52 -14.65 -7.41 9.00
C GLN A 52 -15.47 -7.53 10.29
N ARG A 53 -16.80 -7.64 10.22
CA ARG A 53 -17.63 -7.87 11.40
C ARG A 53 -17.37 -9.23 12.04
N PHE A 54 -17.36 -10.30 11.24
CA PHE A 54 -16.98 -11.63 11.73
C PHE A 54 -15.56 -11.63 12.29
N TYR A 55 -14.63 -10.93 11.64
CA TYR A 55 -13.24 -10.83 12.07
C TYR A 55 -13.12 -10.17 13.46
N ARG A 56 -13.71 -8.98 13.63
CA ARG A 56 -13.67 -8.22 14.90
C ARG A 56 -14.41 -8.91 16.04
N PHE A 57 -15.45 -9.67 15.73
CA PHE A 57 -16.17 -10.50 16.70
C PHE A 57 -15.38 -11.76 17.13
N GLY A 58 -14.19 -11.98 16.57
CA GLY A 58 -13.33 -13.11 16.92
C GLY A 58 -13.64 -14.41 16.17
N LYS A 59 -14.55 -14.38 15.19
CA LYS A 59 -14.83 -15.52 14.29
C LYS A 59 -13.86 -15.53 13.11
N ILE A 60 -12.56 -15.54 13.43
CA ILE A 60 -11.48 -15.38 12.47
C ILE A 60 -11.54 -16.44 11.38
N ASP A 61 -11.72 -17.72 11.71
CA ASP A 61 -11.81 -18.81 10.71
C ASP A 61 -12.96 -18.61 9.71
N VAL A 62 -14.09 -18.07 10.18
CA VAL A 62 -15.25 -17.79 9.32
C VAL A 62 -14.94 -16.58 8.43
N ALA A 63 -14.34 -15.53 9.00
CA ALA A 63 -13.95 -14.35 8.26
C ALA A 63 -12.93 -14.67 7.16
N LEU A 64 -11.91 -15.47 7.47
CA LEU A 64 -10.89 -15.88 6.49
C LEU A 64 -11.48 -16.75 5.37
N LYS A 65 -12.35 -17.72 5.71
CA LYS A 65 -13.05 -18.52 4.69
C LYS A 65 -13.89 -17.65 3.76
N LEU A 66 -14.61 -16.66 4.30
CA LEU A 66 -15.35 -15.71 3.47
C LEU A 66 -14.42 -14.82 2.65
N ALA A 67 -13.29 -14.39 3.21
CA ALA A 67 -12.32 -13.56 2.51
C ALA A 67 -11.69 -14.32 1.33
N GLU A 68 -11.36 -15.59 1.51
CA GLU A 68 -10.88 -16.48 0.44
C GLU A 68 -11.96 -16.74 -0.62
N GLU A 69 -13.19 -17.08 -0.20
CA GLU A 69 -14.31 -17.39 -1.09
C GLU A 69 -14.72 -16.18 -1.96
N TYR A 70 -14.62 -14.97 -1.42
CA TYR A 70 -15.08 -13.75 -2.07
C TYR A 70 -13.97 -12.79 -2.49
N LEU A 71 -12.70 -13.23 -2.39
CA LEU A 71 -11.49 -12.50 -2.79
C LEU A 71 -11.31 -11.15 -2.06
N ASP A 72 -11.66 -11.08 -0.78
CA ASP A 72 -11.33 -9.94 0.09
C ASP A 72 -9.90 -10.07 0.62
N PHE A 73 -8.93 -9.90 -0.27
CA PHE A 73 -7.52 -10.07 0.04
C PHE A 73 -7.01 -9.11 1.11
N ALA A 74 -7.60 -7.91 1.21
CA ALA A 74 -7.23 -6.96 2.26
C ALA A 74 -7.44 -7.56 3.67
N THR A 75 -8.54 -8.29 3.89
CA THR A 75 -8.77 -8.98 5.17
C THR A 75 -7.75 -10.11 5.40
N ILE A 76 -7.39 -10.86 4.35
CA ILE A 76 -6.38 -11.93 4.44
C ILE A 76 -5.01 -11.36 4.82
N ILE A 77 -4.57 -10.30 4.12
CA ILE A 77 -3.27 -9.65 4.35
C ILE A 77 -3.24 -9.02 5.75
N GLN A 78 -4.31 -8.32 6.14
CA GLN A 78 -4.47 -7.78 7.49
C GLN A 78 -4.28 -8.87 8.55
N HIS A 79 -4.92 -10.03 8.38
CA HIS A 79 -4.77 -11.13 9.32
C HIS A 79 -3.33 -11.63 9.41
N CYS A 80 -2.65 -11.78 8.27
CA CYS A 80 -1.26 -12.22 8.23
C CYS A 80 -0.34 -11.27 9.03
N TYR A 81 -0.56 -9.96 8.94
CA TYR A 81 0.22 -8.96 9.69
C TYR A 81 -0.18 -8.82 11.16
N GLU A 82 -1.46 -8.95 11.50
CA GLU A 82 -1.94 -8.76 12.87
C GLU A 82 -1.77 -9.98 13.79
N LYS A 83 -1.76 -11.20 13.22
CA LYS A 83 -1.87 -12.44 14.00
C LYS A 83 -0.72 -13.41 13.82
N LEU A 84 0.05 -13.32 12.74
CA LEU A 84 1.12 -14.27 12.46
C LEU A 84 2.50 -13.65 12.79
N PRO A 85 3.38 -14.40 13.47
CA PRO A 85 4.83 -14.13 13.54
C PRO A 85 5.46 -14.00 12.16
N ASP A 86 6.61 -13.32 12.07
CA ASP A 86 7.24 -12.95 10.78
C ASP A 86 7.49 -14.13 9.83
N VAL A 87 8.05 -15.25 10.33
CA VAL A 87 8.36 -16.43 9.50
C VAL A 87 7.08 -17.08 8.96
N GLU A 88 6.05 -17.19 9.81
CA GLU A 88 4.77 -17.79 9.45
C GLU A 88 3.98 -16.88 8.50
N ARG A 89 4.05 -15.56 8.72
CA ARG A 89 3.49 -14.53 7.84
C ARG A 89 4.07 -14.64 6.43
N GLN A 90 5.40 -14.67 6.30
CA GLN A 90 6.06 -14.79 5.00
C GLN A 90 5.64 -16.07 4.27
N TYR A 91 5.66 -17.21 4.95
CA TYR A 91 5.22 -18.47 4.38
C TYR A 91 3.76 -18.42 3.90
N GLN A 92 2.87 -17.86 4.72
CA GLN A 92 1.45 -17.78 4.41
C GLN A 92 1.16 -16.82 3.24
N LEU A 93 1.85 -15.68 3.17
CA LEU A 93 1.72 -14.74 2.05
C LEU A 93 2.18 -15.35 0.73
N GLU A 94 3.30 -16.08 0.71
CA GLU A 94 3.76 -16.79 -0.50
C GLU A 94 2.80 -17.89 -0.94
N LYS A 95 2.20 -18.60 0.03
CA LYS A 95 1.14 -19.57 -0.26
C LYS A 95 -0.05 -18.88 -0.94
N TYR A 96 -0.50 -17.74 -0.44
CA TYR A 96 -1.61 -17.00 -1.06
C TYR A 96 -1.26 -16.39 -2.42
N LYS A 97 -0.05 -15.85 -2.60
CA LYS A 97 0.44 -15.43 -3.93
C LYS A 97 0.38 -16.57 -4.94
N THR A 98 0.74 -17.78 -4.52
CA THR A 98 0.66 -18.97 -5.37
C THR A 98 -0.78 -19.39 -5.64
N GLN A 99 -1.62 -19.45 -4.60
CA GLN A 99 -3.02 -19.87 -4.68
C GLN A 99 -3.86 -18.93 -5.55
N PHE A 100 -3.64 -17.62 -5.44
CA PHE A 100 -4.42 -16.57 -6.08
C PHE A 100 -3.63 -15.82 -7.16
N LYS A 101 -2.76 -16.54 -7.87
CA LYS A 101 -1.86 -15.99 -8.89
C LYS A 101 -2.61 -15.28 -10.02
N ASN A 102 -3.82 -15.74 -10.36
CA ASN A 102 -4.61 -15.20 -11.48
C ASN A 102 -5.55 -14.06 -11.04
N GLU A 103 -5.72 -13.86 -9.73
CA GLU A 103 -6.68 -12.94 -9.13
C GLU A 103 -6.01 -11.64 -8.66
N ASN A 104 -4.71 -11.46 -8.94
CA ASN A 104 -3.91 -10.29 -8.59
C ASN A 104 -3.70 -10.08 -7.09
N PHE A 105 -3.64 -11.15 -6.29
CA PHE A 105 -3.37 -11.06 -4.85
C PHE A 105 -2.11 -10.26 -4.52
N ASP A 106 -1.05 -10.44 -5.32
CA ASP A 106 0.22 -9.73 -5.18
C ASP A 106 0.08 -8.21 -5.34
N ILE A 107 -0.76 -7.74 -6.26
CA ILE A 107 -1.03 -6.30 -6.41
C ILE A 107 -1.70 -5.75 -5.15
N PHE A 108 -2.67 -6.47 -4.57
CA PHE A 108 -3.27 -6.07 -3.29
C PHE A 108 -2.26 -6.07 -2.14
N LEU A 109 -1.29 -6.98 -2.18
CA LEU A 109 -0.19 -7.02 -1.22
C LEU A 109 0.77 -5.83 -1.39
N PHE A 110 1.14 -5.47 -2.61
CA PHE A 110 1.98 -4.30 -2.88
C PHE A 110 1.30 -3.00 -2.47
N GLU A 111 0.00 -2.87 -2.76
CA GLU A 111 -0.84 -1.78 -2.29
C GLU A 111 -0.85 -1.71 -0.75
N TYR A 112 -1.02 -2.85 -0.07
CA TYR A 112 -0.94 -2.91 1.38
C TYR A 112 0.43 -2.44 1.91
N TYR A 113 1.53 -2.90 1.30
CA TYR A 113 2.87 -2.45 1.69
C TYR A 113 3.06 -0.95 1.54
N ARG A 114 2.60 -0.38 0.41
CA ARG A 114 2.66 1.07 0.16
C ARG A 114 1.85 1.86 1.17
N GLU A 115 0.60 1.47 1.41
CA GLU A 115 -0.32 2.16 2.34
C GLU A 115 0.18 2.14 3.79
N HIS A 116 0.89 1.08 4.20
CA HIS A 116 1.38 0.92 5.57
C HIS A 116 2.86 1.32 5.75
N GLY A 117 3.51 1.85 4.71
CA GLY A 117 4.91 2.26 4.77
C GLY A 117 5.90 1.09 4.88
N LEU A 118 5.50 -0.12 4.51
CA LEU A 118 6.34 -1.33 4.50
C LEU A 118 7.19 -1.38 3.24
N ILE A 119 7.96 -0.32 2.99
CA ILE A 119 8.71 -0.15 1.74
C ILE A 119 9.77 -1.23 1.56
N ASN A 120 10.41 -1.68 2.65
CA ASN A 120 11.39 -2.76 2.60
C ASN A 120 10.76 -4.08 2.12
N ASP A 121 9.60 -4.47 2.68
CA ASP A 121 8.87 -5.67 2.26
C ASP A 121 8.50 -5.62 0.77
N LEU A 122 8.20 -4.43 0.24
CA LEU A 122 7.89 -4.20 -1.18
C LEU A 122 9.15 -4.29 -2.07
N LEU A 123 10.27 -3.72 -1.63
CA LEU A 123 11.54 -3.77 -2.36
C LEU A 123 12.17 -5.17 -2.35
N GLU A 124 11.91 -5.98 -1.33
CA GLU A 124 12.35 -7.38 -1.29
C GLU A 124 11.65 -8.24 -2.37
N GLN A 125 10.44 -7.86 -2.80
CA GLN A 125 9.72 -8.58 -3.86
C GLN A 125 10.50 -8.56 -5.18
N GLN A 126 10.36 -9.61 -5.98
CA GLN A 126 11.03 -9.78 -7.25
C GLN A 126 10.06 -10.24 -8.36
N GLY A 127 10.41 -9.92 -9.61
CA GLY A 127 9.69 -10.35 -10.81
C GLY A 127 8.85 -9.24 -11.45
N ASP A 128 8.44 -9.47 -12.71
CA ASP A 128 7.87 -8.42 -13.57
C ASP A 128 6.66 -7.69 -12.96
N ARG A 129 5.84 -8.38 -12.18
CA ARG A 129 4.63 -7.78 -11.58
C ARG A 129 4.93 -6.69 -10.55
N VAL A 130 6.01 -6.84 -9.76
CA VAL A 130 6.42 -5.74 -8.84
C VAL A 130 7.11 -4.62 -9.61
N GLU A 131 7.82 -4.92 -10.72
CA GLU A 131 8.42 -3.89 -11.57
C GLU A 131 7.37 -3.02 -12.26
N ASP A 132 6.33 -3.66 -12.80
CA ASP A 132 5.17 -2.98 -13.39
C ASP A 132 4.40 -2.16 -12.36
N PHE A 133 4.41 -2.56 -11.09
CA PHE A 133 3.84 -1.79 -10.00
C PHE A 133 4.71 -0.59 -9.66
N LEU A 134 6.00 -0.82 -9.36
CA LEU A 134 6.95 0.23 -8.99
C LEU A 134 7.11 1.29 -10.07
N SER A 135 7.10 0.93 -11.35
CA SER A 135 7.19 1.89 -12.46
C SER A 135 6.05 2.92 -12.51
N LYS A 136 4.93 2.66 -11.82
CA LYS A 136 3.79 3.59 -11.67
C LYS A 136 3.86 4.42 -10.38
N HIS A 137 4.84 4.13 -9.52
CA HIS A 137 5.03 4.68 -8.18
C HIS A 137 6.43 5.27 -8.04
N ASP A 138 6.64 6.40 -8.72
CA ASP A 138 7.91 7.11 -8.75
C ASP A 138 8.48 7.34 -7.34
N GLU A 139 7.63 7.60 -6.34
CA GLU A 139 7.99 7.83 -4.94
C GLU A 139 8.86 6.72 -4.32
N ILE A 140 8.77 5.50 -4.84
CA ILE A 140 9.53 4.33 -4.38
C ILE A 140 10.45 3.80 -5.49
N ASN A 141 10.06 3.93 -6.77
CA ASN A 141 10.78 3.35 -7.90
C ASN A 141 12.26 3.75 -7.97
N TRP A 142 12.58 5.00 -7.60
CA TRP A 142 13.96 5.48 -7.60
C TRP A 142 14.88 4.66 -6.68
N ILE A 143 14.36 4.07 -5.60
CA ILE A 143 15.13 3.21 -4.69
C ILE A 143 15.51 1.91 -5.41
N ARG A 144 14.55 1.29 -6.11
CA ARG A 144 14.80 0.09 -6.92
C ARG A 144 15.84 0.34 -8.01
N ASN A 145 15.76 1.49 -8.67
CA ASN A 145 16.73 1.89 -9.68
C ASN A 145 18.15 2.00 -9.08
N ILE A 146 18.28 2.54 -7.87
CA ILE A 146 19.58 2.59 -7.15
C ILE A 146 20.10 1.19 -6.82
N GLU A 147 19.26 0.30 -6.28
CA GLU A 147 19.65 -1.09 -5.97
C GLU A 147 20.17 -1.84 -7.21
N ARG A 148 19.61 -1.53 -8.38
CA ARG A 148 20.02 -2.08 -9.67
C ARG A 148 21.16 -1.34 -10.35
N ARG A 149 21.72 -0.30 -9.71
CA ARG A 149 22.76 0.59 -10.26
C ARG A 149 22.31 1.33 -11.53
N GLU A 150 21.01 1.49 -11.73
CA GLU A 150 20.41 2.26 -12.81
C GLU A 150 20.35 3.75 -12.40
N TYR A 151 21.51 4.34 -12.11
CA TYR A 151 21.60 5.66 -11.50
C TYR A 151 20.99 6.77 -12.37
N SER A 152 21.08 6.64 -13.70
CA SER A 152 20.46 7.60 -14.63
C SER A 152 18.93 7.63 -14.49
N LYS A 153 18.28 6.46 -14.43
CA LYS A 153 16.83 6.39 -14.17
C LYS A 153 16.48 6.93 -12.79
N ALA A 154 17.26 6.57 -11.76
CA ALA A 154 17.04 7.06 -10.40
C ALA A 154 17.11 8.59 -10.34
N LYS A 155 18.12 9.20 -10.96
CA LYS A 155 18.29 10.65 -11.09
C LYS A 155 17.09 11.29 -11.76
N GLU A 156 16.64 10.79 -12.91
CA GLU A 156 15.49 11.33 -13.65
C GLU A 156 14.22 11.29 -12.80
N THR A 157 13.92 10.14 -12.18
CA THR A 157 12.77 9.99 -11.27
C THR A 157 12.87 10.96 -10.09
N LEU A 158 14.03 11.05 -9.42
CA LEU A 158 14.25 11.97 -8.30
C LEU A 158 14.07 13.44 -8.70
N ARG A 159 14.54 13.84 -9.88
CA ARG A 159 14.32 15.20 -10.43
C ARG A 159 12.83 15.47 -10.68
N SER A 160 12.13 14.50 -11.25
CA SER A 160 10.68 14.60 -11.51
C SER A 160 9.90 14.81 -10.20
N ILE A 161 10.15 13.98 -9.18
CA ILE A 161 9.51 14.10 -7.86
C ILE A 161 9.90 15.42 -7.19
N ALA A 162 11.15 15.87 -7.33
CA ALA A 162 11.58 17.15 -6.77
C ALA A 162 10.82 18.34 -7.36
N TYR A 163 10.45 18.28 -8.65
CA TYR A 163 9.72 19.36 -9.31
C TYR A 163 8.31 19.53 -8.76
N SER A 164 7.64 18.44 -8.40
CA SER A 164 6.30 18.42 -7.83
C SER A 164 6.26 18.46 -6.29
N ALA A 165 7.43 18.48 -5.64
CA ALA A 165 7.51 18.49 -4.17
C ALA A 165 6.91 19.79 -3.58
N PRO A 166 6.07 19.69 -2.53
CA PRO A 166 5.30 20.83 -2.03
C PRO A 166 6.12 21.81 -1.17
N ASN A 167 7.27 21.39 -0.63
CA ASN A 167 8.09 22.22 0.24
C ASN A 167 9.58 22.19 -0.17
N ALA A 168 10.28 23.27 0.16
CA ALA A 168 11.67 23.48 -0.22
C ALA A 168 12.62 22.43 0.38
N GLU A 169 12.39 22.02 1.63
CA GLU A 169 13.19 21.02 2.32
C GLU A 169 13.17 19.65 1.62
N ARG A 170 11.97 19.17 1.26
CA ARG A 170 11.81 17.93 0.50
C ARG A 170 12.41 18.04 -0.88
N LYS A 171 12.19 19.17 -1.57
CA LYS A 171 12.77 19.43 -2.89
C LYS A 171 14.30 19.41 -2.84
N LYS A 172 14.90 20.03 -1.83
CA LYS A 172 16.34 20.05 -1.58
C LYS A 172 16.89 18.64 -1.33
N THR A 173 16.19 17.85 -0.50
CA THR A 173 16.57 16.45 -0.23
C THR A 173 16.56 15.62 -1.52
N LEU A 174 15.47 15.68 -2.28
CA LEU A 174 15.32 14.94 -3.53
C LEU A 174 16.35 15.36 -4.60
N LEU A 175 16.61 16.65 -4.75
CA LEU A 175 17.65 17.14 -5.66
C LEU A 175 19.05 16.76 -5.21
N SER A 176 19.30 16.71 -3.90
CA SER A 176 20.60 16.25 -3.37
C SER A 176 20.81 14.77 -3.68
N LEU A 177 19.77 13.94 -3.51
CA LEU A 177 19.81 12.53 -3.93
C LEU A 177 19.97 12.39 -5.45
N ALA A 178 19.28 13.21 -6.25
CA ALA A 178 19.42 13.20 -7.71
C ALA A 178 20.85 13.56 -8.14
N LYS A 179 21.48 14.53 -7.47
CA LYS A 179 22.88 14.88 -7.69
C LYS A 179 23.81 13.72 -7.34
N LEU A 180 23.60 13.04 -6.22
CA LEU A 180 24.39 11.87 -5.84
C LEU A 180 24.25 10.75 -6.87
N ALA A 181 23.03 10.46 -7.34
CA ALA A 181 22.80 9.49 -8.41
C ALA A 181 23.54 9.88 -9.70
N ALA A 182 23.46 11.14 -10.12
CA ALA A 182 24.19 11.65 -11.29
C ALA A 182 25.71 11.48 -11.18
N LEU A 183 26.27 11.63 -9.97
CA LEU A 183 27.69 11.44 -9.71
C LEU A 183 28.10 9.96 -9.69
N CYS A 184 27.16 9.04 -9.50
CA CYS A 184 27.38 7.59 -9.54
C CYS A 184 27.24 6.99 -10.94
N GLU A 185 26.81 7.75 -11.94
CA GLU A 185 26.77 7.31 -13.34
C GLU A 185 28.19 7.05 -13.88
N ASP A 186 28.35 6.00 -14.67
CA ASP A 186 29.64 5.64 -15.29
C ASP A 186 30.13 6.75 -16.23
N GLU A 187 29.20 7.35 -16.99
CA GLU A 187 29.45 8.52 -17.84
C GLU A 187 28.74 9.75 -17.24
N GLN A 188 29.44 10.47 -16.38
CA GLN A 188 28.90 11.68 -15.79
C GLN A 188 28.67 12.76 -16.86
N ASN A 189 27.51 13.41 -16.82
CA ASN A 189 27.24 14.63 -17.58
C ASN A 189 27.48 15.87 -16.69
N PRO A 190 28.59 16.61 -16.84
CA PRO A 190 28.93 17.74 -15.98
C PRO A 190 27.89 18.88 -16.06
N GLU A 191 27.28 19.07 -17.24
CA GLU A 191 26.25 20.10 -17.42
C GLU A 191 25.01 19.78 -16.59
N GLU A 192 24.61 18.50 -16.55
CA GLU A 192 23.46 18.07 -15.78
C GLU A 192 23.71 18.18 -14.27
N VAL A 193 24.89 17.78 -13.80
CA VAL A 193 25.31 17.95 -12.40
C VAL A 193 25.34 19.44 -12.02
N ALA A 194 25.80 20.31 -12.92
CA ALA A 194 25.79 21.76 -12.71
C ALA A 194 24.36 22.30 -12.63
N GLN A 195 23.44 21.86 -13.49
CA GLN A 195 22.02 22.25 -13.44
C GLN A 195 21.37 21.87 -12.09
N ILE A 196 21.58 20.64 -11.62
CA ILE A 196 21.04 20.20 -10.33
C ILE A 196 21.66 21.04 -9.18
N THR A 197 22.96 21.31 -9.26
CA THR A 197 23.67 22.14 -8.28
C THR A 197 23.12 23.57 -8.23
N ASN A 198 22.85 24.19 -9.38
CA ASN A 198 22.25 25.53 -9.44
C ASN A 198 20.86 25.55 -8.81
N ASN A 199 20.04 24.53 -9.05
CA ASN A 199 18.72 24.41 -8.42
C ASN A 199 18.81 24.31 -6.89
N LEU A 200 19.80 23.58 -6.36
CA LEU A 200 20.05 23.48 -4.92
C LEU A 200 20.48 24.83 -4.32
N ILE A 201 21.34 25.57 -5.02
CA ILE A 201 21.79 26.91 -4.59
C ILE A 201 20.60 27.89 -4.55
N LEU A 202 19.73 27.86 -5.56
CA LEU A 202 18.51 28.68 -5.59
C LEU A 202 17.60 28.39 -4.39
N LEU A 203 17.40 27.12 -4.05
CA LEU A 203 16.60 26.73 -2.87
C LEU A 203 17.24 27.21 -1.57
N GLN A 204 18.56 27.10 -1.45
CA GLN A 204 19.28 27.61 -0.28
C GLN A 204 19.12 29.12 -0.12
N HIS A 205 19.13 29.89 -1.23
CA HIS A 205 18.85 31.32 -1.17
C HIS A 205 17.40 31.62 -0.79
N GLN A 206 16.42 30.85 -1.29
CA GLN A 206 15.02 30.99 -0.88
C GLN A 206 14.81 30.75 0.61
N GLU A 207 15.54 29.80 1.22
CA GLU A 207 15.52 29.56 2.66
C GLU A 207 16.13 30.71 3.49
N GLN A 208 17.04 31.49 2.90
CA GLN A 208 17.70 32.63 3.56
C GLN A 208 16.90 33.93 3.49
N ILE A 209 15.87 34.01 2.64
CA ILE A 209 14.95 35.15 2.59
C ILE A 209 13.96 34.99 3.76
N SER A 210 14.09 35.83 4.79
CA SER A 210 13.24 35.79 5.99
C SER A 210 11.74 35.73 5.66
N PRO A 211 10.92 35.02 6.47
CA PRO A 211 9.46 35.01 6.34
C PRO A 211 8.81 36.40 6.54
N ASP A 212 9.55 37.37 7.09
CA ASP A 212 9.08 38.75 7.32
C ASP A 212 8.73 39.52 6.03
N ILE A 213 9.18 39.07 4.86
CA ILE A 213 8.89 39.72 3.58
C ILE A 213 7.63 39.12 2.92
N ALA A 214 7.08 38.02 3.44
CA ALA A 214 5.91 37.32 2.88
C ALA A 214 4.56 37.74 3.51
N GLN A 215 4.54 38.75 4.40
CA GLN A 215 3.32 39.27 5.07
C GLN A 215 2.92 40.69 4.64
N VAL A 216 3.32 41.14 3.44
CA VAL A 216 2.81 42.38 2.82
C VAL A 216 2.00 42.01 1.58
#